data_AF-A0A0Q2QV18-F1
#
_entry.id   AF-A0A0Q2QV18-F1
#
_cell.length_a   1.000
_cell.length_b   1.000
_cell.length_c   1.000
_cell.angle_alpha   90.00
_cell.angle_beta   90.00
_cell.angle_gamma   90.00
#
_symmetry.space_group_name_H-M   'P 1'
#
loop_
_entity.id
_entity.type
_entity.pdbx_description
1 polymer ?
#
loop_
_entity_poly.entity_id
_entity_poly.type
_entity_poly.pdbx_seq_one_letter_code
_entity_poly.pdbx_strand_id
1 'polypeptide(L)'
;MVALSPVFSYQFSSQFAGGKPLLEAGIGLSYISKSVFSDRDMGGNIQFEDRLTLGLRYDVGALMLTYLHYSNGGIYSKNAGMNSLLLNFRYFW
;
A
#
# COMPACT_ATOMS: atom_id res chain seq x y z
N MET A 1 -2.93 -6.06 -11.58
CA MET A 1 -3.94 -5.77 -10.54
C MET A 1 -4.30 -4.31 -10.62
N VAL A 2 -5.50 -3.94 -10.21
CA VAL A 2 -5.92 -2.54 -10.08
C VAL A 2 -6.49 -2.37 -8.68
N ALA A 3 -6.13 -1.29 -7.99
CA ALA A 3 -6.61 -1.00 -6.65
C ALA A 3 -7.08 0.45 -6.54
N LEU A 4 -8.09 0.66 -5.70
CA LEU A 4 -8.64 1.95 -5.35
C LEU A 4 -8.80 2.01 -3.83
N SER A 5 -8.06 2.93 -3.21
CA SER A 5 -7.98 3.03 -1.75
C SER A 5 -8.10 4.51 -1.33
N PRO A 6 -9.01 4.88 -0.42
CA PRO A 6 -8.88 6.13 0.31
C PRO A 6 -7.59 6.07 1.15
N VAL A 7 -6.78 7.13 1.07
CA VAL A 7 -5.51 7.21 1.79
C VAL A 7 -5.51 8.45 2.67
N PHE A 8 -5.41 8.24 3.97
CA PHE A 8 -5.17 9.31 4.92
C PHE A 8 -3.68 9.60 4.98
N SER A 9 -3.33 10.87 4.96
CA SER A 9 -1.94 11.34 4.97
C SER A 9 -1.75 12.30 6.13
N TYR A 10 -0.73 12.06 6.94
CA TYR A 10 -0.31 12.92 8.03
C TYR A 10 1.16 13.30 7.85
N GLN A 11 1.40 14.60 7.69
CA GLN A 11 2.73 15.16 7.58
C GLN A 11 3.09 15.86 8.88
N PHE A 12 4.23 15.49 9.45
CA PHE A 12 4.75 16.10 10.65
C PHE A 12 5.36 17.48 10.32
N SER A 13 5.21 18.44 11.24
CA SER A 13 5.76 19.79 11.06
C SER A 13 7.26 19.86 11.35
N SER A 14 7.78 18.97 12.20
CA SER A 14 9.20 18.90 12.53
C SER A 14 10.02 18.36 11.37
N GLN A 15 11.26 18.84 11.26
CA GLN A 15 12.22 18.31 10.31
C GLN A 15 12.99 17.12 10.91
N PHE A 16 13.26 16.13 10.07
CA PHE A 16 14.10 14.99 10.36
C PHE A 16 14.89 14.63 9.09
N ALA A 17 16.21 14.50 9.21
CA ALA A 17 17.10 14.18 8.08
C ALA A 17 16.87 15.05 6.84
N GLY A 18 16.65 16.36 7.04
CA GLY A 18 16.43 17.35 5.98
C GLY A 18 15.04 17.33 5.33
N GLY A 19 14.15 16.42 5.73
CA GLY A 19 12.78 16.32 5.24
C GLY A 19 11.74 16.40 6.36
N LYS A 20 10.46 16.48 6.00
CA LYS A 20 9.34 16.35 6.93
C LYS A 20 8.85 14.90 6.92
N PRO A 21 8.80 14.20 8.07
CA PRO A 21 8.21 12.87 8.14
C PRO A 21 6.78 12.86 7.60
N LEU A 22 6.45 11.78 6.90
CA LEU A 22 5.16 11.52 6.29
C LEU A 22 4.70 10.12 6.69
N LEU A 23 3.46 10.03 7.16
CA LEU A 23 2.76 8.77 7.42
C LEU A 23 1.52 8.74 6.55
N GLU A 24 1.35 7.69 5.73
CA GLU A 24 0.11 7.45 5.01
C GLU A 24 -0.44 6.08 5.34
N ALA A 25 -1.76 5.97 5.51
CA ALA A 25 -2.44 4.71 5.76
C ALA A 25 -3.79 4.68 5.04
N GLY A 26 -4.20 3.50 4.60
CA GLY A 26 -5.46 3.32 3.89
C GLY A 26 -5.90 1.87 3.85
N ILE A 27 -7.21 1.69 3.70
CA ILE A 27 -7.85 0.40 3.44
C ILE A 27 -8.72 0.61 2.22
N GLY A 28 -8.51 -0.20 1.19
CA GLY A 28 -9.24 -0.11 -0.07
C GLY A 28 -9.61 -1.44 -0.66
N LEU A 29 -10.03 -1.39 -1.93
CA LEU A 29 -10.44 -2.55 -2.70
C LEU A 29 -9.54 -2.70 -3.92
N SER A 30 -9.22 -3.94 -4.24
CA SER A 30 -8.39 -4.31 -5.37
C SER A 30 -8.98 -5.48 -6.16
N TYR A 31 -8.65 -5.49 -7.44
CA TYR A 31 -8.97 -6.56 -8.38
C TYR A 31 -7.68 -7.16 -8.94
N ILE A 32 -7.48 -8.45 -8.69
CA ILE A 32 -6.38 -9.25 -9.24
C ILE A 32 -6.88 -10.04 -10.46
N SER A 33 -6.09 -10.08 -11.53
CA SER A 33 -6.51 -10.73 -12.80
C SER A 33 -6.49 -12.26 -12.72
N LYS A 34 -5.64 -12.83 -11.86
CA LYS A 34 -5.61 -14.25 -11.54
C LYS A 34 -5.71 -14.37 -10.01
N SER A 35 -6.56 -15.27 -9.51
CA SER A 35 -6.68 -15.53 -8.07
C SER A 35 -5.66 -16.56 -7.59
N VAL A 36 -5.12 -17.39 -8.49
CA VAL A 36 -4.09 -18.38 -8.19
C VAL A 36 -2.77 -17.94 -8.80
N PHE A 37 -1.76 -17.77 -7.95
CA PHE A 37 -0.39 -17.45 -8.34
C PHE A 37 0.54 -18.52 -7.79
N SER A 38 1.10 -19.34 -8.68
CA SER A 38 1.94 -20.48 -8.29
C SER A 38 1.17 -21.42 -7.35
N ASP A 39 1.63 -21.62 -6.12
CA ASP A 39 1.04 -22.41 -5.04
C ASP A 39 0.10 -21.60 -4.12
N ARG A 40 -0.08 -20.30 -4.37
CA ARG A 40 -0.93 -19.43 -3.55
C ARG A 40 -2.30 -19.20 -4.19
N ASP A 41 -3.34 -19.57 -3.47
CA ASP A 41 -4.74 -19.35 -3.85
C ASP A 41 -5.37 -18.23 -3.01
N MET A 42 -5.66 -17.09 -3.66
CA MET A 42 -6.31 -15.91 -3.08
C MET A 42 -7.83 -16.09 -2.94
N GLY A 43 -8.39 -17.23 -3.37
CA GLY A 43 -9.81 -17.60 -3.29
C GLY A 43 -10.71 -16.95 -4.33
N GLY A 44 -10.38 -15.74 -4.79
CA GLY A 44 -11.13 -15.02 -5.81
C GLY A 44 -10.41 -13.74 -6.25
N ASN A 45 -11.05 -12.97 -7.14
CA ASN A 45 -10.40 -11.83 -7.79
C ASN A 45 -10.51 -10.51 -7.00
N ILE A 46 -11.47 -10.40 -6.08
CA ILE A 46 -11.65 -9.20 -5.25
C ILE A 46 -10.89 -9.38 -3.94
N GLN A 47 -10.03 -8.43 -3.60
CA GLN A 47 -9.23 -8.43 -2.38
C GLN A 47 -9.27 -7.04 -1.75
N PHE A 48 -9.28 -6.97 -0.42
CA PHE A 48 -8.95 -5.75 0.31
C PHE A 48 -7.46 -5.42 0.13
N GLU A 49 -7.14 -4.14 0.07
CA GLU A 49 -5.78 -3.61 0.12
C GLU A 49 -5.60 -2.82 1.41
N ASP A 50 -4.80 -3.34 2.33
CA ASP A 50 -4.31 -2.58 3.48
C ASP A 50 -2.95 -1.98 3.11
N ARG A 51 -2.78 -0.68 3.33
CA ARG A 51 -1.54 0.02 3.02
C ARG A 51 -1.05 0.89 4.16
N LEU A 52 0.27 0.84 4.38
CA LEU A 52 0.99 1.68 5.32
C LEU A 52 2.24 2.23 4.64
N THR A 53 2.43 3.54 4.68
CA THR A 53 3.56 4.24 4.07
C THR A 53 4.23 5.12 5.09
N LEU A 54 5.55 5.04 5.14
CA LEU A 54 6.41 5.93 5.92
C LEU A 54 7.41 6.59 4.99
N GLY A 55 7.65 7.88 5.14
CA GLY A 55 8.61 8.57 4.28
C GLY A 55 9.08 9.91 4.79
N LEU A 56 9.95 10.51 3.99
CA LEU A 56 10.47 11.86 4.19
C LEU A 56 10.11 12.70 2.97
N ARG A 57 9.42 13.80 3.22
CA ARG A 57 9.05 14.80 2.23
C ARG A 57 10.08 15.92 2.22
N TYR A 58 10.65 16.17 1.06
CA TYR A 58 11.54 17.29 0.74
C TYR A 58 10.81 18.28 -0.19
N ASP A 59 11.49 19.35 -0.59
CA ASP A 59 10.89 20.39 -1.44
C ASP A 59 10.53 19.87 -2.84
N VAL A 60 11.39 19.03 -3.43
CA VAL A 60 11.24 18.51 -4.81
C VAL A 60 10.53 17.16 -4.88
N GLY A 61 10.31 16.49 -3.76
CA GLY A 61 9.69 15.17 -3.75
C GLY A 61 9.70 14.48 -2.39
N ALA A 62 9.24 13.24 -2.35
CA ALA A 62 9.25 12.40 -1.16
C ALA A 62 9.84 11.02 -1.45
N LEU A 63 10.70 10.55 -0.56
CA LEU A 63 11.19 9.17 -0.51
C LEU A 63 10.38 8.40 0.53
N MET A 64 9.81 7.27 0.16
CA MET A 64 8.87 6.54 1.01
C MET A 64 9.07 5.03 0.92
N LEU A 65 8.83 4.35 2.03
CA LEU A 65 8.68 2.90 2.11
C LEU A 65 7.21 2.59 2.32
N THR A 66 6.64 1.73 1.47
CA THR A 66 5.23 1.32 1.56
C THR A 66 5.14 -0.18 1.77
N TYR A 67 4.41 -0.58 2.80
CA TYR A 67 3.95 -1.94 3.00
C TYR A 67 2.50 -2.07 2.51
N LEU A 68 2.23 -3.09 1.70
CA LEU A 68 0.90 -3.45 1.23
C LEU A 68 0.58 -4.88 1.66
N HIS A 69 -0.65 -5.10 2.11
CA HIS A 69 -1.21 -6.42 2.35
C HIS A 69 -2.51 -6.56 1.56
N TYR A 70 -2.64 -7.66 0.82
CA TYR A 70 -3.85 -8.02 0.10
C TYR A 70 -4.45 -9.29 0.67
N SER A 71 -5.75 -9.28 0.95
CA SER A 71 -6.49 -10.45 1.40
C SER A 71 -7.98 -10.31 1.08
N ASN A 72 -8.74 -11.41 1.09
CA ASN A 72 -10.17 -11.34 0.76
C ASN A 72 -11.08 -11.14 1.99
N GLY A 73 -10.52 -10.93 3.19
CA GLY A 73 -11.30 -10.69 4.39
C GLY A 73 -12.28 -11.81 4.78
N GLY A 74 -12.10 -13.03 4.26
CA GLY A 74 -12.99 -14.17 4.50
C GLY A 74 -14.18 -14.27 3.55
N ILE A 75 -14.22 -13.47 2.47
CA ILE A 75 -15.24 -13.57 1.41
C ILE A 75 -15.19 -14.93 0.71
N TYR A 76 -14.00 -15.52 0.60
CA TYR A 76 -13.77 -16.82 -0.03
C TYR A 76 -13.21 -17.84 0.98
N SER A 77 -13.42 -19.13 0.71
CA SER A 77 -12.95 -20.22 1.58
C SER A 77 -11.42 -20.40 1.59
N LYS A 78 -10.73 -19.88 0.57
CA LYS A 78 -9.27 -19.82 0.48
C LYS A 78 -8.81 -18.38 0.59
N ASN A 79 -7.68 -18.13 1.25
CA ASN A 79 -7.10 -16.79 1.40
C ASN A 79 -5.60 -16.90 1.72
N ALA A 80 -4.77 -17.15 0.70
CA ALA A 80 -3.32 -17.21 0.90
C ALA A 80 -2.72 -15.85 1.32
N GLY A 81 -3.36 -14.75 0.90
CA GLY A 81 -2.88 -13.40 1.10
C GLY A 81 -1.58 -13.09 0.33
N MET A 82 -1.28 -11.80 0.21
CA MET A 82 -0.07 -11.33 -0.46
C MET A 82 0.46 -10.07 0.22
N ASN A 83 1.76 -10.06 0.52
CA ASN A 83 2.44 -8.89 1.07
C ASN A 83 3.38 -8.31 0.03
N SER A 84 3.52 -6.99 0.00
CA SER A 84 4.49 -6.30 -0.84
C SER A 84 5.15 -5.19 -0.05
N LEU A 85 6.47 -5.05 -0.22
CA LEU A 85 7.25 -3.95 0.33
C LEU A 85 7.83 -3.17 -0.84
N LEU A 86 7.55 -1.88 -0.91
CA LEU A 86 7.89 -1.01 -2.02
C LEU A 86 8.73 0.15 -1.55
N LEU A 87 9.80 0.46 -2.30
CA LEU A 87 10.50 1.73 -2.21
C LEU A 87 9.91 2.67 -3.27
N ASN A 88 9.39 3.82 -2.84
CA ASN A 88 8.69 4.77 -3.67
C ASN A 88 9.39 6.13 -3.68
N PHE A 89 9.37 6.80 -4.83
CA PHE A 89 9.70 8.21 -4.97
C PHE A 89 8.52 8.96 -5.58
N ARG A 90 8.09 10.06 -4.95
CA ARG A 90 7.03 10.95 -5.44
C ARG A 90 7.65 12.29 -5.77
N TYR A 91 7.65 12.67 -7.04
CA TYR A 91 8.12 13.98 -7.48
C TYR A 91 7.02 15.03 -7.32
N PHE A 92 7.39 16.25 -6.92
CA PHE A 92 6.49 17.41 -6.89
C PHE A 92 6.86 18.35 -8.03
N TRP A 93 5.90 18.62 -8.93
CA TRP A 93 6.01 19.63 -9.99
C TRP A 93 5.34 20.94 -9.59
#